data_AF-A0A2P5F1T5-F1
#
_entry.id   AF-A0A2P5F1T5-F1
#
_cell.length_a   1.000
_cell.length_b   1.000
_cell.length_c   1.000
_cell.angle_alpha   90.00
_cell.angle_beta   90.00
_cell.angle_gamma   90.00
#
_symmetry.space_group_name_H-M   'P 1'
#
loop_
_entity.id
_entity.type
_entity.pdbx_description
1 polymer ?
#
loop_
_entity_poly.entity_id
_entity_poly.type
_entity_poly.pdbx_seq_one_letter_code
_entity_poly.pdbx_strand_id
1 'polypeptide(L)'
;MAMAIQGRKMRIYGMMIMLLSCFAFRICSSFDAIFYESFEDSFEGHWIVSEKDDYNGVWKLSKSEGHDDHGLLFEVRLQNVLECGGAYLKYLRPQDAGWKAKEFDNESLYSIMFGPDKYGSTNKVHFILKHKNPKNGEYVEHHLKNSASVPSDKLTHVYTALLTPDNELRILVDDEEKKKANFLSSEDFEPPLIPGKTISDPNDYKPEDWDE
;
A
#
# COMPACT_ATOMS: atom_id res chain seq x y z
N MET A 1 9.42 -3.01 -14.19
CA MET A 1 8.23 -3.65 -14.78
C MET A 1 7.04 -3.23 -13.94
N ALA A 2 5.88 -2.91 -14.54
CA ALA A 2 4.79 -2.25 -13.83
C ALA A 2 3.41 -2.57 -14.44
N MET A 3 2.42 -2.89 -13.61
CA MET A 3 1.02 -3.05 -14.01
C MET A 3 0.10 -2.31 -13.06
N ALA A 4 -1.04 -1.86 -13.58
CA ALA A 4 -2.10 -1.26 -12.79
C ALA A 4 -3.47 -1.81 -13.19
N ILE A 5 -4.40 -1.79 -12.25
CA ILE A 5 -5.79 -2.19 -12.48
C ILE A 5 -6.65 -0.93 -12.55
N GLN A 6 -7.43 -0.80 -13.61
CA GLN A 6 -8.37 0.30 -13.74
C GLN A 6 -9.74 -0.10 -13.19
N GLY A 7 -10.25 0.65 -12.21
CA GLY A 7 -11.55 0.38 -11.58
C GLY A 7 -12.68 0.39 -12.60
N ARG A 8 -13.47 -0.70 -12.67
CA ARG A 8 -14.72 -0.74 -13.44
C ARG A 8 -15.86 -0.19 -12.57
N LYS A 9 -16.58 0.84 -13.03
CA LYS A 9 -17.82 1.29 -12.38
C LYS A 9 -18.81 0.12 -12.36
N MET A 10 -19.09 -0.45 -11.18
CA MET A 10 -20.23 -1.35 -11.02
C MET A 10 -21.52 -0.56 -11.27
N ARG A 11 -22.20 -0.84 -12.40
CA ARG A 11 -23.59 -0.44 -12.58
C ARG A 11 -24.45 -1.37 -11.71
N ILE A 12 -24.81 -0.90 -10.53
CA ILE A 12 -25.78 -1.59 -9.67
C ILE A 12 -27.15 -1.44 -10.34
N TYR A 13 -27.59 -2.47 -11.06
CA TYR A 13 -29.00 -2.59 -11.43
C TYR A 13 -29.75 -3.06 -10.17
N GLY A 14 -30.55 -2.18 -9.57
CA GLY A 14 -31.34 -2.49 -8.39
C GLY A 14 -32.33 -3.62 -8.67
N MET A 15 -32.04 -4.82 -8.16
CA MET A 15 -32.95 -5.96 -8.20
C MET A 15 -33.73 -6.00 -6.89
N MET A 16 -34.95 -5.46 -6.93
CA MET A 16 -35.97 -5.59 -5.90
C MET A 16 -36.35 -7.08 -5.77
N ILE A 17 -35.95 -7.77 -4.71
CA ILE A 17 -36.37 -9.15 -4.42
C ILE A 17 -37.21 -9.16 -3.14
N MET A 18 -38.44 -9.64 -3.28
CA MET A 18 -39.42 -9.82 -2.22
C MET A 18 -38.96 -10.77 -1.12
N LEU A 19 -39.31 -10.41 0.11
CA LEU A 19 -39.20 -11.19 1.34
C LEU A 19 -39.86 -12.56 1.20
N LEU A 20 -39.13 -13.63 1.50
CA LEU A 20 -39.70 -14.90 1.97
C LEU A 20 -38.70 -15.60 2.88
N SER A 21 -39.17 -15.86 4.10
CA SER A 21 -38.48 -16.42 5.25
C SER A 21 -38.01 -17.86 5.05
N CYS A 22 -36.74 -18.12 5.33
CA CYS A 22 -36.29 -19.40 5.86
C CYS A 22 -35.04 -19.19 6.72
N PHE A 23 -35.20 -19.43 8.01
CA PHE A 23 -34.11 -19.58 8.98
C PHE A 23 -33.18 -20.72 8.53
N ALA A 24 -32.01 -20.34 8.02
CA ALA A 24 -30.81 -21.14 8.13
C ALA A 24 -29.71 -20.16 8.52
N PHE A 25 -29.36 -20.14 9.81
CA PHE A 25 -28.12 -19.56 10.30
C PHE A 25 -26.96 -20.38 9.71
N ARG A 26 -26.65 -20.16 8.43
CA ARG A 26 -25.27 -20.24 7.98
C ARG A 26 -24.68 -18.89 8.35
N ILE A 27 -23.74 -18.90 9.28
CA ILE A 27 -22.77 -17.83 9.41
C ILE A 27 -22.03 -17.81 8.07
N CYS A 28 -22.58 -17.11 7.08
CA CYS A 28 -21.80 -16.63 5.97
C CYS A 28 -20.95 -15.53 6.60
N SER A 29 -19.70 -15.84 6.93
CA SER A 29 -18.72 -14.79 7.13
C SER A 29 -18.71 -14.02 5.81
N SER A 30 -19.34 -12.85 5.80
CA SER A 30 -19.31 -11.93 4.66
C SER A 30 -17.90 -11.38 4.60
N PHE A 31 -17.00 -12.14 3.98
CA PHE A 31 -15.68 -11.66 3.57
C PHE A 31 -15.91 -10.69 2.41
N ASP A 32 -16.26 -9.44 2.71
CA ASP A 32 -16.26 -8.39 1.68
C ASP A 32 -14.80 -7.98 1.41
N ALA A 33 -14.07 -8.85 0.73
CA ALA A 33 -12.79 -8.49 0.14
C ALA A 33 -13.02 -7.37 -0.87
N ILE A 34 -12.43 -6.20 -0.63
CA ILE A 34 -12.54 -5.05 -1.54
C ILE A 34 -11.87 -5.37 -2.89
N PHE A 35 -10.86 -6.22 -2.87
CA PHE A 35 -10.17 -6.77 -4.04
C PHE A 35 -9.53 -8.11 -3.69
N TYR A 36 -9.67 -9.11 -4.56
CA TYR A 36 -9.01 -10.40 -4.47
C TYR A 36 -8.68 -10.88 -5.89
N GLU A 37 -7.45 -11.32 -6.11
CA GLU A 37 -6.98 -11.86 -7.39
C GLU A 37 -6.17 -13.13 -7.10
N SER A 38 -6.74 -14.28 -7.44
CA SER A 38 -6.10 -15.59 -7.28
C SER A 38 -5.20 -15.95 -8.47
N PHE A 39 -5.36 -15.27 -9.60
CA PHE A 39 -4.75 -15.60 -10.89
C PHE A 39 -5.03 -17.04 -11.36
N GLU A 40 -6.14 -17.65 -10.93
CA GLU A 40 -6.59 -18.94 -11.49
C GLU A 40 -7.11 -18.78 -12.92
N ASP A 41 -7.68 -17.61 -13.23
CA ASP A 41 -8.08 -17.18 -14.57
C ASP A 41 -7.01 -16.28 -15.22
N SER A 42 -7.13 -16.07 -16.54
CA SER A 42 -6.23 -15.15 -17.25
C SER A 42 -6.35 -13.72 -16.70
N PHE A 43 -5.21 -13.09 -16.44
CA PHE A 43 -5.12 -11.69 -16.01
C PHE A 43 -5.37 -10.68 -17.16
N GLU A 44 -5.43 -11.17 -18.41
CA GLU A 44 -5.60 -10.33 -19.59
C GLU A 44 -6.93 -9.56 -19.56
N GLY A 45 -6.87 -8.25 -19.77
CA GLY A 45 -8.05 -7.37 -19.78
C GLY A 45 -8.49 -6.88 -18.39
N HIS A 46 -7.92 -7.40 -17.31
CA HIS A 46 -8.08 -6.89 -15.94
C HIS A 46 -6.83 -6.15 -15.46
N TRP A 47 -5.65 -6.68 -15.79
CA TRP A 47 -4.37 -6.04 -15.54
C TRP A 47 -3.88 -5.32 -16.80
N ILE A 48 -3.50 -4.06 -16.65
CA ILE A 48 -3.03 -3.21 -17.74
C ILE A 48 -1.54 -2.96 -17.53
N VAL A 49 -0.74 -3.38 -18.50
CA VAL A 49 0.71 -3.12 -18.54
C VAL A 49 0.94 -1.66 -18.90
N SER A 50 1.89 -1.01 -18.22
CA SER A 50 2.31 0.33 -18.59
C SER A 50 3.00 0.34 -19.95
N GLU A 51 2.68 1.35 -20.76
CA GLU A 51 3.27 1.59 -22.09
C GLU A 51 4.52 2.48 -22.02
N LYS A 52 5.01 2.83 -20.82
CA LYS A 52 6.24 3.62 -20.64
C LYS A 52 7.48 2.78 -20.95
N ASP A 53 8.44 3.39 -21.64
CA ASP A 53 9.66 2.74 -22.15
C ASP A 53 10.55 2.10 -21.07
N ASP A 54 10.46 2.56 -19.82
CA ASP A 54 11.24 2.02 -18.70
C ASP A 54 10.71 0.65 -18.19
N TYR A 55 9.56 0.17 -18.71
CA TYR A 55 8.87 -1.03 -18.21
C TYR A 55 8.78 -2.17 -19.23
N ASN A 56 9.91 -2.68 -19.69
CA ASN A 56 9.98 -3.73 -20.72
C ASN A 56 9.92 -5.20 -20.21
N GLY A 57 9.45 -5.42 -18.98
CA GLY A 57 9.45 -6.77 -18.41
C GLY A 57 8.38 -7.69 -19.01
N VAL A 58 8.65 -9.00 -19.09
CA VAL A 58 7.69 -10.03 -19.54
C VAL A 58 7.04 -10.76 -18.35
N TRP A 59 5.70 -10.73 -18.26
CA TRP A 59 4.94 -11.45 -17.24
C TRP A 59 4.64 -12.89 -17.63
N LYS A 60 4.73 -13.80 -16.66
CA LYS A 60 4.30 -15.19 -16.82
C LYS A 60 3.45 -15.59 -15.62
N LEU A 61 2.36 -16.28 -15.90
CA LEU A 61 1.48 -16.79 -14.87
C LEU A 61 2.02 -18.11 -14.30
N SER A 62 2.03 -18.24 -12.97
CA SER A 62 2.31 -19.48 -12.25
C SER A 62 1.45 -19.56 -11.00
N LYS A 63 0.90 -20.73 -10.71
CA LYS A 63 0.03 -20.95 -9.55
C LYS A 63 0.80 -20.83 -8.23
N SER A 64 0.24 -20.13 -7.24
CA SER A 64 0.67 -20.16 -5.83
C SER A 64 -0.44 -20.73 -4.93
N GLU A 65 -0.09 -21.11 -3.70
CA GLU A 65 -1.03 -21.56 -2.68
C GLU A 65 -1.42 -20.36 -1.82
N GLY A 66 -2.69 -19.95 -1.85
CA GLY A 66 -3.17 -18.75 -1.16
C GLY A 66 -3.25 -18.90 0.36
N HIS A 67 -3.42 -17.76 1.05
CA HIS A 67 -3.51 -17.65 2.52
C HIS A 67 -4.80 -16.90 2.97
N ASP A 68 -5.35 -17.27 4.14
CA ASP A 68 -6.61 -16.77 4.70
C ASP A 68 -6.38 -15.60 5.70
N ASP A 69 -5.93 -14.43 5.23
CA ASP A 69 -5.75 -13.23 6.09
C ASP A 69 -6.45 -11.97 5.57
N HIS A 70 -6.72 -11.04 6.49
CA HIS A 70 -7.40 -9.77 6.24
C HIS A 70 -6.44 -8.58 6.32
N GLY A 71 -6.28 -7.83 5.23
CA GLY A 71 -5.39 -6.65 5.19
C GLY A 71 -4.86 -6.40 3.79
N LEU A 72 -3.80 -5.61 3.67
CA LEU A 72 -3.04 -5.54 2.42
C LEU A 72 -2.10 -6.75 2.39
N LEU A 73 -2.46 -7.78 1.62
CA LEU A 73 -1.72 -9.04 1.55
C LEU A 73 -1.31 -9.34 0.12
N PHE A 74 -0.07 -9.81 -0.05
CA PHE A 74 0.38 -10.43 -1.29
C PHE A 74 1.58 -11.35 -1.05
N GLU A 75 1.73 -12.32 -1.95
CA GLU A 75 2.84 -13.27 -1.96
C GLU A 75 3.91 -12.86 -2.96
N VAL A 76 5.18 -13.01 -2.58
CA VAL A 76 6.31 -12.83 -3.49
C VAL A 76 7.23 -14.03 -3.41
N ARG A 77 7.54 -14.59 -4.58
CA ARG A 77 8.62 -15.57 -4.74
C ARG A 77 9.72 -15.01 -5.63
N LEU A 78 10.89 -14.79 -5.03
CA LEU A 78 12.07 -14.33 -5.75
C LEU A 78 12.80 -15.54 -6.36
N GLN A 79 12.76 -15.66 -7.69
CA GLN A 79 13.43 -16.78 -8.41
C GLN A 79 14.94 -16.80 -8.19
N ASN A 80 15.53 -15.60 -8.05
CA ASN A 80 16.91 -15.40 -7.65
C ASN A 80 16.91 -14.52 -6.39
N VAL A 81 17.92 -14.69 -5.53
CA VAL A 81 18.09 -13.83 -4.36
C VAL A 81 18.13 -12.38 -4.83
N LEU A 82 17.29 -11.53 -4.26
CA LEU A 82 17.19 -10.13 -4.63
C LEU A 82 18.47 -9.42 -4.17
N GLU A 83 19.28 -8.97 -5.11
CA GLU A 83 20.48 -8.16 -4.84
C GLU A 83 20.18 -6.66 -4.99
N CYS A 84 19.38 -6.32 -6.01
CA CYS A 84 19.04 -4.96 -6.38
C CYS A 84 17.68 -4.94 -7.11
N GLY A 85 16.64 -4.46 -6.44
CA GLY A 85 15.29 -4.32 -6.98
C GLY A 85 14.22 -4.33 -5.89
N GLY A 86 13.00 -3.98 -6.26
CA GLY A 86 11.83 -4.01 -5.38
C GLY A 86 10.71 -4.85 -5.97
N ALA A 87 9.96 -5.51 -5.09
CA ALA A 87 8.77 -6.29 -5.42
C ALA A 87 7.62 -5.87 -4.51
N TYR A 88 7.28 -4.59 -4.55
CA TYR A 88 6.23 -3.96 -3.75
C TYR A 88 5.00 -3.60 -4.60
N LEU A 89 3.87 -3.45 -3.92
CA LEU A 89 2.64 -2.94 -4.51
C LEU A 89 2.45 -1.46 -4.20
N LYS A 90 1.88 -0.72 -5.15
CA LYS A 90 1.37 0.64 -4.96
C LYS A 90 -0.15 0.62 -5.03
N TYR A 91 -0.80 1.04 -3.95
CA TYR A 91 -2.24 1.26 -3.92
C TYR A 91 -2.51 2.65 -4.45
N LEU A 92 -2.95 2.71 -5.71
CA LEU A 92 -3.18 3.95 -6.43
C LEU A 92 -4.36 4.72 -5.83
N ARG A 93 -4.30 6.06 -5.93
CA ARG A 93 -5.46 6.90 -5.61
C ARG A 93 -6.64 6.53 -6.52
N PRO A 94 -7.88 6.90 -6.17
CA PRO A 94 -9.02 6.71 -7.06
C PRO A 94 -8.76 7.29 -8.47
N GLN A 95 -9.35 6.68 -9.50
CA GLN A 95 -9.05 7.02 -10.91
C GLN A 95 -9.35 8.48 -11.25
N ASP A 96 -10.32 9.09 -10.58
CA ASP A 96 -10.68 10.51 -10.73
C ASP A 96 -9.58 11.48 -10.25
N ALA A 97 -8.53 10.96 -9.58
CA ALA A 97 -7.30 11.70 -9.33
C ALA A 97 -6.45 11.95 -10.60
N GLY A 98 -6.86 11.40 -11.75
CA GLY A 98 -6.33 11.79 -13.07
C GLY A 98 -5.20 10.93 -13.63
N TRP A 99 -4.92 9.76 -13.04
CA TRP A 99 -3.97 8.82 -13.62
C TRP A 99 -4.64 7.90 -14.66
N LYS A 100 -3.86 7.26 -15.52
CA LYS A 100 -4.32 6.23 -16.47
C LYS A 100 -3.42 5.01 -16.36
N ALA A 101 -3.99 3.82 -16.38
CA ALA A 101 -3.23 2.59 -16.15
C ALA A 101 -2.11 2.36 -17.19
N LYS A 102 -2.34 2.73 -18.46
CA LYS A 102 -1.33 2.66 -19.52
C LYS A 102 -0.15 3.62 -19.33
N GLU A 103 -0.37 4.72 -18.61
CA GLU A 103 0.66 5.73 -18.34
C GLU A 103 1.30 5.51 -16.96
N PHE A 104 1.01 4.38 -16.29
CA PHE A 104 1.49 4.09 -14.95
C PHE A 104 3.02 4.09 -14.87
N ASP A 105 3.54 4.76 -13.86
CA ASP A 105 4.97 4.92 -13.62
C ASP A 105 5.27 5.16 -12.12
N ASN A 106 6.54 5.46 -11.82
CA ASN A 106 6.96 5.68 -10.45
C ASN A 106 6.29 6.91 -9.80
N GLU A 107 5.97 7.93 -10.59
CA GLU A 107 5.36 9.19 -10.13
C GLU A 107 3.83 9.10 -10.00
N SER A 108 3.24 8.05 -10.57
CA SER A 108 1.81 7.80 -10.52
C SER A 108 1.25 7.85 -9.11
N LEU A 109 0.10 8.50 -9.00
CA LEU A 109 -0.46 8.96 -7.74
C LEU A 109 -0.95 7.79 -6.88
N TYR A 110 -0.24 7.49 -5.80
CA TYR A 110 -0.56 6.42 -4.86
C TYR A 110 -0.87 6.94 -3.46
N SER A 111 -1.53 6.10 -2.67
CA SER A 111 -1.84 6.33 -1.25
C SER A 111 -0.95 5.48 -0.35
N ILE A 112 -0.72 4.21 -0.69
CA ILE A 112 0.12 3.30 0.08
C ILE A 112 1.11 2.61 -0.86
N MET A 113 2.37 2.50 -0.45
CA MET A 113 3.34 1.58 -1.04
C MET A 113 3.76 0.58 0.01
N PHE A 114 3.64 -0.73 -0.30
CA PHE A 114 3.93 -1.79 0.64
C PHE A 114 4.63 -2.97 -0.03
N GLY A 115 5.73 -3.44 0.54
CA GLY A 115 6.41 -4.65 0.09
C GLY A 115 7.93 -4.65 0.21
N PRO A 116 8.59 -5.76 -0.14
CA PRO A 116 10.04 -5.90 -0.08
C PRO A 116 10.75 -4.99 -1.10
N ASP A 117 11.79 -4.31 -0.64
CA ASP A 117 12.75 -3.58 -1.47
C ASP A 117 14.16 -3.82 -0.96
N LYS A 118 15.07 -4.14 -1.88
CA LYS A 118 16.47 -4.35 -1.56
C LYS A 118 17.35 -3.68 -2.60
N TYR A 119 18.21 -2.78 -2.13
CA TYR A 119 19.12 -2.01 -2.97
C TYR A 119 20.44 -1.77 -2.24
N GLY A 120 21.50 -2.47 -2.65
CA GLY A 120 22.81 -2.39 -2.00
C GLY A 120 22.75 -2.84 -0.54
N SER A 121 23.08 -1.94 0.40
CA SER A 121 22.99 -2.18 1.85
C SER A 121 21.58 -2.04 2.41
N THR A 122 20.64 -1.50 1.63
CA THR A 122 19.25 -1.32 2.07
C THR A 122 18.50 -2.63 1.89
N ASN A 123 17.96 -3.18 2.99
CA ASN A 123 17.11 -4.36 2.99
C ASN A 123 15.89 -4.11 3.89
N LYS A 124 14.73 -3.78 3.30
CA LYS A 124 13.53 -3.47 4.08
C LYS A 124 12.23 -3.85 3.39
N VAL A 125 11.26 -4.25 4.18
CA VAL A 125 9.84 -4.28 3.81
C VAL A 125 9.32 -2.85 3.96
N HIS A 126 9.18 -2.15 2.84
CA HIS A 126 8.66 -0.79 2.83
C HIS A 126 7.21 -0.75 3.27
N PHE A 127 6.88 0.26 4.07
CA PHE A 127 5.54 0.79 4.18
C PHE A 127 5.62 2.31 4.09
N ILE A 128 4.97 2.89 3.08
CA ILE A 128 4.91 4.32 2.86
C ILE A 128 3.44 4.73 2.77
N LEU A 129 3.04 5.70 3.60
CA LEU A 129 1.73 6.33 3.54
C LEU A 129 1.88 7.72 2.92
N LYS A 130 1.27 7.94 1.75
CA LYS A 130 1.20 9.26 1.12
C LYS A 130 -0.07 9.97 1.58
N HIS A 131 0.07 10.84 2.57
CA HIS A 131 -1.05 11.51 3.24
C HIS A 131 -1.17 12.97 2.79
N LYS A 132 -2.41 13.45 2.63
CA LYS A 132 -2.68 14.86 2.36
C LYS A 132 -2.76 15.61 3.67
N ASN A 133 -1.85 16.55 3.90
CA ASN A 133 -1.94 17.43 5.05
C ASN A 133 -3.22 18.30 4.94
N PRO A 134 -4.13 18.23 5.92
CA PRO A 134 -5.42 18.92 5.84
C PRO A 134 -5.30 20.45 5.95
N LYS A 135 -4.17 20.98 6.44
CA LYS A 135 -3.97 22.43 6.64
C LYS A 135 -3.47 23.13 5.37
N ASN A 136 -2.42 22.60 4.74
CA ASN A 136 -1.81 23.20 3.56
C ASN A 136 -2.20 22.50 2.24
N GLY A 137 -2.83 21.33 2.33
CA GLY A 137 -3.30 20.55 1.18
C GLY A 137 -2.21 19.75 0.45
N GLU A 138 -0.97 19.78 0.92
CA GLU A 138 0.16 19.09 0.31
C GLU A 138 0.14 17.60 0.61
N TYR A 139 0.61 16.79 -0.34
CA TYR A 139 0.81 15.36 -0.13
C TYR A 139 2.24 15.09 0.29
N VAL A 140 2.42 14.41 1.42
CA VAL A 140 3.72 14.02 1.96
C VAL A 140 3.81 12.51 2.07
N GLU A 141 4.96 11.96 1.70
CA GLU A 141 5.26 10.54 1.86
C GLU A 141 5.85 10.30 3.25
N HIS A 142 5.12 9.56 4.08
CA HIS A 142 5.54 9.19 5.43
C HIS A 142 6.06 7.75 5.41
N HIS A 143 7.36 7.59 5.64
CA HIS A 143 8.06 6.32 5.58
C HIS A 143 8.12 5.66 6.95
N LEU A 144 7.79 4.37 7.02
CA LEU A 144 7.95 3.58 8.24
C LEU A 144 9.44 3.45 8.61
N LYS A 145 9.77 3.86 9.85
CA LYS A 145 11.08 3.72 10.47
C LYS A 145 11.31 2.28 10.94
N ASN A 146 12.57 1.86 11.02
CA ASN A 146 12.99 0.55 11.57
C ASN A 146 12.16 -0.62 11.00
N SER A 147 12.02 -0.62 9.67
CA SER A 147 11.23 -1.60 8.94
C SER A 147 11.81 -3.01 9.07
N ALA A 148 10.96 -4.02 8.93
CA ALA A 148 11.37 -5.42 8.89
C ALA A 148 12.33 -5.67 7.70
N SER A 149 13.24 -6.63 7.85
CA SER A 149 14.14 -7.04 6.76
C SER A 149 13.47 -8.06 5.83
N VAL A 150 13.82 -8.03 4.54
CA VAL A 150 13.37 -9.03 3.58
C VAL A 150 14.14 -10.34 3.83
N PRO A 151 13.44 -11.50 3.92
CA PRO A 151 14.07 -12.81 3.95
C PRO A 151 15.05 -13.00 2.78
N SER A 152 16.17 -13.67 3.02
CA SER A 152 17.28 -13.77 2.05
C SER A 152 17.34 -15.09 1.28
N ASP A 153 16.24 -15.85 1.24
CA ASP A 153 16.17 -17.14 0.55
C ASP A 153 15.37 -17.05 -0.77
N LYS A 154 15.01 -18.19 -1.35
CA LYS A 154 14.29 -18.31 -2.65
C LYS A 154 12.87 -18.86 -2.49
N LEU A 155 12.38 -18.94 -1.26
CA LEU A 155 11.05 -19.42 -0.94
C LEU A 155 10.03 -18.34 -1.28
N THR A 156 8.77 -18.76 -1.31
CA THR A 156 7.65 -17.82 -1.35
C THR A 156 7.48 -17.27 0.06
N HIS A 157 7.37 -15.94 0.16
CA HIS A 157 7.03 -15.29 1.41
C HIS A 157 5.74 -14.49 1.26
N VAL A 158 4.94 -14.49 2.32
CA VAL A 158 3.70 -13.72 2.43
C VAL A 158 4.00 -12.42 3.16
N TYR A 159 3.62 -11.29 2.58
CA TYR A 159 3.74 -9.98 3.22
C TYR A 159 2.34 -9.45 3.52
N THR A 160 2.10 -9.14 4.79
CA THR A 160 0.80 -8.64 5.27
C THR A 160 0.99 -7.33 6.01
N ALA A 161 0.25 -6.29 5.61
CA ALA A 161 0.11 -5.05 6.37
C ALA A 161 -1.33 -4.93 6.89
N LEU A 162 -1.46 -4.94 8.22
CA LEU A 162 -2.70 -4.76 8.94
C LEU A 162 -2.79 -3.30 9.40
N LEU A 163 -3.81 -2.59 8.90
CA LEU A 163 -4.12 -1.22 9.31
C LEU A 163 -5.42 -1.26 10.10
N THR A 164 -5.39 -0.74 11.32
CA THR A 164 -6.54 -0.77 12.23
C THR A 164 -7.10 0.63 12.49
N PRO A 165 -8.40 0.75 12.83
CA PRO A 165 -9.03 2.06 13.07
C PRO A 165 -8.46 2.85 14.26
N ASP A 166 -7.77 2.20 15.18
CA ASP A 166 -7.06 2.81 16.32
C ASP A 166 -5.68 3.39 15.93
N ASN A 167 -5.40 3.47 14.63
CA ASN A 167 -4.17 4.00 14.05
C ASN A 167 -2.93 3.11 14.25
N GLU A 168 -3.11 1.82 14.53
CA GLU A 168 -1.99 0.88 14.52
C GLU A 168 -1.72 0.32 13.10
N LEU A 169 -0.44 0.06 12.87
CA LEU A 169 0.08 -0.68 11.73
C LEU A 169 0.84 -1.89 12.25
N ARG A 170 0.50 -3.08 11.75
CA ARG A 170 1.28 -4.30 11.97
C ARG A 170 1.75 -4.84 10.63
N ILE A 171 3.05 -5.13 10.53
CA ILE A 171 3.65 -5.81 9.38
C ILE A 171 4.01 -7.23 9.80
N LEU A 172 3.44 -8.18 9.09
CA LEU A 172 3.73 -9.60 9.24
C LEU A 172 4.47 -10.08 7.99
N VAL A 173 5.42 -10.98 8.20
CA VAL A 173 6.08 -11.74 7.16
C VAL A 173 5.91 -13.20 7.52
N ASP A 174 5.26 -13.97 6.65
CA ASP A 174 4.88 -15.37 6.88
C ASP A 174 4.05 -15.55 8.17
N ASP A 175 3.03 -14.70 8.34
CA ASP A 175 2.14 -14.62 9.53
C ASP A 175 2.86 -14.32 10.88
N GLU A 176 4.17 -14.07 10.84
CA GLU A 176 4.91 -13.62 12.01
C GLU A 176 4.99 -12.09 12.04
N GLU A 177 4.53 -11.47 13.13
CA GLU A 177 4.68 -10.03 13.34
C GLU A 177 6.15 -9.63 13.42
N LYS A 178 6.61 -8.84 12.45
CA LYS A 178 7.98 -8.32 12.40
C LYS A 178 8.08 -6.86 12.83
N LYS A 179 7.00 -6.09 12.70
CA LYS A 179 6.97 -4.68 13.10
C LYS A 179 5.56 -4.27 13.52
N LYS A 180 5.48 -3.59 14.66
CA LYS A 180 4.32 -2.83 15.12
C LYS A 180 4.66 -1.34 15.14
N ALA A 181 3.72 -0.51 14.72
CA ALA A 181 3.85 0.94 14.63
C ALA A 181 2.51 1.63 14.88
N ASN A 182 2.54 2.92 15.20
CA ASN A 182 1.36 3.77 15.25
C ASN A 182 1.51 4.95 14.29
N PHE A 183 0.50 5.21 13.47
CA PHE A 183 0.52 6.30 12.47
C PHE A 183 0.72 7.69 13.09
N LEU A 184 0.29 7.89 14.34
CA LEU A 184 0.38 9.17 15.01
C LEU A 184 1.70 9.33 15.79
N SER A 185 2.52 8.27 15.87
CA SER A 185 3.81 8.29 16.55
C SER A 185 4.90 8.90 15.67
N SER A 186 5.60 9.91 16.18
CA SER A 186 6.77 10.49 15.51
C SER A 186 7.99 9.56 15.49
N GLU A 187 7.99 8.53 16.32
CA GLU A 187 9.07 7.53 16.39
C GLU A 187 8.93 6.46 15.32
N ASP A 188 7.73 6.27 14.77
CA ASP A 188 7.44 5.23 13.79
C ASP A 188 7.47 5.72 12.33
N PHE A 189 7.25 7.01 12.06
CA PHE A 189 7.20 7.54 10.70
C PHE A 189 8.14 8.73 10.48
N GLU A 190 8.77 8.78 9.29
CA GLU A 190 9.60 9.90 8.81
C GLU A 190 9.09 10.44 7.46
N PRO A 191 8.76 11.73 7.35
CA PRO A 191 8.46 12.64 8.45
C PRO A 191 7.24 12.14 9.26
N PRO A 192 7.01 12.64 10.48
CA PRO A 192 5.81 12.29 11.23
C PRO A 192 4.54 12.78 10.51
N LEU A 193 3.44 12.02 10.63
CA LEU A 193 2.14 12.41 10.05
C LEU A 193 1.58 13.66 10.72
N ILE A 194 1.76 13.75 12.05
CA ILE A 194 1.44 14.95 12.81
C ILE A 194 2.72 15.78 12.87
N PRO A 195 2.77 16.95 12.21
CA PRO A 195 3.92 17.83 12.30
C PRO A 195 4.14 18.24 13.75
N GLY A 196 5.42 18.40 14.14
CA GLY A 196 5.76 18.99 15.43
C GLY A 196 5.08 20.36 15.61
N LYS A 197 4.77 20.72 16.85
CA LYS A 197 4.26 22.07 17.14
C LYS A 197 5.34 23.09 16.79
N THR A 198 4.99 24.07 15.95
CA THR A 198 5.82 25.25 15.76
C THR A 198 5.85 26.02 17.08
N ILE A 199 7.04 26.20 17.65
CA ILE A 199 7.28 27.09 18.77
C ILE A 199 7.82 28.41 18.23
N SER A 200 7.43 29.54 18.82
CA SER A 200 8.07 30.83 18.54
C SER A 200 9.56 30.71 18.87
N ASP A 201 10.42 31.27 18.02
CA ASP A 201 11.85 31.27 18.28
C ASP A 201 12.11 32.06 19.57
N PRO A 202 12.65 31.44 20.63
CA PRO A 202 12.90 32.14 21.89
C PRO A 202 13.97 33.25 21.75
N ASN A 203 14.71 33.28 20.64
CA ASN A 203 15.67 34.32 20.32
C ASN A 203 15.10 35.40 19.38
N ASP A 204 13.81 35.34 19.03
CA ASP A 204 13.16 36.39 18.25
C ASP A 204 12.88 37.59 19.15
N TYR A 205 13.43 38.75 18.78
CA TYR A 205 13.20 40.02 19.46
C TYR A 205 12.88 41.09 18.44
N LYS A 206 11.94 41.98 18.79
CA LYS A 206 11.62 43.17 17.99
C LYS A 206 12.89 44.04 17.89
N PRO A 207 13.44 44.31 16.69
CA PRO A 207 14.55 45.25 16.53
C PRO A 207 14.20 46.66 17.03
N GLU A 208 15.21 47.40 17.51
CA GLU A 208 15.02 48.76 18.08
C GLU A 208 14.53 49.79 17.05
N ASP A 209 14.76 49.55 15.76
CA ASP A 209 14.43 50.45 14.65
C ASP A 209 13.04 50.20 14.03
N TRP A 210 12.23 49.34 14.65
CA TRP A 210 10.92 48.98 14.13
C TRP A 210 9.82 49.88 14.73
N ASP A 211 9.38 50.89 13.96
CA ASP A 211 8.27 51.79 14.32
C ASP A 211 6.97 51.00 14.64
N GLU A 212 6.16 51.50 15.58
CA GLU A 212 4.89 50.86 16.03
C GLU A 212 3.78 50.82 14.97
#